data_AF-A0A6L3YK13-F1
#
_entry.id   AF-A0A6L3YK13-F1
#
_cell.length_a   1.000
_cell.length_b   1.000
_cell.length_c   1.000
_cell.angle_alpha   90.00
_cell.angle_beta   90.00
_cell.angle_gamma   90.00
#
_symmetry.space_group_name_H-M   'P 1'
#
loop_
_entity.id
_entity.type
_entity.pdbx_description
1 polymer ?
#
loop_
_entity_poly.entity_id
_entity_poly.type
_entity_poly.pdbx_seq_one_letter_code
_entity_poly.pdbx_strand_id
1 'polypeptide(L)'
;MSLNPVSFERPLRREPRLSAPYVPGRQDKRFWSEEEQNVIRRYFPNGGAAACLARLPEHRTASGVYGQAKKLGVKGKAAPAERRRHLATPELDERIRDGWRELDSRRKGAVADLAARLQVPRWWLSKRLTALGLTIRHKKEPPWTAAEDALMAKAPLHQPDKAAAMFREHGFQRSPTAIVVRAKRLDLSRRAARPEYSATKAASILGVDSKFVTARILSGELPAAKREDRRLAQQGGSAWDIKPADLRRWAIANIDVIDLRKVDKVPFVLLIAGEGT
;
A
#
# COMPACT_ATOMS: atom_id res chain seq x y z
N MET A 1 59.24 6.65 -20.21
CA MET A 1 58.56 6.66 -18.90
C MET A 1 57.08 6.49 -19.14
N SER A 2 56.55 5.26 -19.08
CA SER A 2 55.11 5.01 -19.24
C SER A 2 54.43 5.18 -17.88
N LEU A 3 53.48 6.11 -17.79
CA LEU A 3 52.69 6.32 -16.58
C LEU A 3 51.69 5.17 -16.42
N ASN A 4 51.73 4.50 -15.28
CA ASN A 4 50.77 3.44 -14.95
C ASN A 4 49.41 4.05 -14.57
N PRO A 5 48.29 3.54 -15.12
CA PRO A 5 46.97 4.03 -14.77
C PRO A 5 46.63 3.68 -13.32
N VAL A 6 46.25 4.69 -12.54
CA VAL A 6 45.80 4.51 -11.15
C VAL A 6 44.30 4.17 -11.18
N SER A 7 43.94 3.00 -10.63
CA SER A 7 42.53 2.61 -10.48
C SER A 7 41.86 3.48 -9.41
N PHE A 8 40.79 4.17 -9.80
CA PHE A 8 39.95 4.99 -8.90
C PHE A 8 38.84 4.18 -8.21
N GLU A 9 38.91 2.85 -8.21
CA GLU A 9 37.94 2.01 -7.50
C GLU A 9 38.06 2.23 -5.99
N ARG A 10 37.31 3.19 -5.45
CA ARG A 10 37.02 3.24 -4.02
C ARG A 10 36.19 2.00 -3.67
N PRO A 11 36.69 1.06 -2.85
CA PRO A 11 35.88 -0.05 -2.40
C PRO A 11 34.76 0.52 -1.51
N LEU A 12 33.55 0.65 -2.07
CA LEU A 12 32.35 0.92 -1.29
C LEU A 12 32.20 -0.23 -0.30
N ARG A 13 32.43 0.02 1.00
CA ARG A 13 32.10 -0.91 2.07
C ARG A 13 30.59 -1.15 2.01
N ARG A 14 30.18 -2.27 1.41
CA ARG A 14 28.79 -2.68 1.33
C ARG A 14 28.35 -3.01 2.74
N GLU A 15 27.58 -2.12 3.36
CA GLU A 15 26.83 -2.45 4.57
C GLU A 15 26.03 -3.74 4.33
N PRO A 16 25.83 -4.59 5.34
CA PRO A 16 25.03 -5.78 5.19
C PRO A 16 23.64 -5.38 4.69
N ARG A 17 23.17 -6.09 3.65
CA ARG A 17 21.78 -5.93 3.18
C ARG A 17 20.85 -6.20 4.38
N LEU A 18 19.84 -5.35 4.63
CA LEU A 18 18.79 -5.70 5.60
C LEU A 18 18.04 -6.96 5.19
N SER A 19 17.98 -7.24 3.88
CA SER A 19 17.46 -8.49 3.34
C SER A 19 18.56 -9.52 3.20
N ALA A 20 18.24 -10.79 3.43
CA ALA A 20 19.17 -11.87 3.16
C ALA A 20 19.72 -11.76 1.71
N PRO A 21 21.03 -11.97 1.49
CA PRO A 21 21.62 -11.91 0.15
C PRO A 21 20.88 -12.86 -0.80
N TYR A 22 20.72 -12.42 -2.05
CA TYR A 22 20.23 -13.30 -3.12
C TYR A 22 21.18 -14.48 -3.25
N VAL A 23 20.67 -15.69 -3.05
CA VAL A 23 21.41 -16.93 -3.25
C VAL A 23 21.05 -17.43 -4.65
N PRO A 24 21.99 -17.45 -5.61
CA PRO A 24 21.75 -18.02 -6.93
C PRO A 24 21.18 -19.44 -6.81
N GLY A 25 20.10 -19.74 -7.55
CA GLY A 25 19.39 -21.02 -7.48
C GLY A 25 18.33 -21.13 -6.36
N ARG A 26 18.30 -20.21 -5.40
CA ARG A 26 17.24 -20.16 -4.38
C ARG A 26 16.00 -19.47 -4.94
N GLN A 27 15.03 -20.25 -5.40
CA GLN A 27 13.71 -19.72 -5.77
C GLN A 27 12.96 -19.27 -4.51
N ASP A 28 12.36 -18.07 -4.56
CA ASP A 28 11.50 -17.59 -3.48
C ASP A 28 10.32 -18.56 -3.32
N LYS A 29 9.99 -18.93 -2.08
CA LYS A 29 8.86 -19.80 -1.72
C LYS A 29 7.53 -19.31 -2.33
N ARG A 30 7.44 -18.03 -2.71
CA ARG A 30 6.28 -17.49 -3.43
C ARG A 30 6.07 -18.14 -4.81
N PHE A 31 7.13 -18.48 -5.53
CA PHE A 31 7.06 -19.07 -6.87
C PHE A 31 6.85 -20.57 -6.81
N TRP A 32 6.05 -21.10 -7.75
CA TRP A 32 5.73 -22.53 -7.84
C TRP A 32 6.88 -23.29 -8.50
N SER A 33 7.51 -24.21 -7.77
CA SER A 33 8.52 -25.10 -8.34
C SER A 33 7.88 -26.13 -9.28
N GLU A 34 8.68 -26.74 -10.15
CA GLU A 34 8.18 -27.81 -11.03
C GLU A 34 7.66 -29.02 -10.24
N GLU A 35 8.30 -29.35 -9.11
CA GLU A 35 7.86 -30.41 -8.21
C GLU A 35 6.46 -30.13 -7.67
N GLU A 36 6.20 -28.91 -7.20
CA GLU A 36 4.88 -28.51 -6.71
C GLU A 36 3.83 -28.50 -7.83
N GLN A 37 4.22 -28.08 -9.04
CA GLN A 37 3.34 -28.15 -10.21
C GLN A 37 3.00 -29.60 -10.58
N ASN A 38 3.95 -30.52 -10.47
CA ASN A 38 3.74 -31.94 -10.71
C ASN A 38 2.81 -32.56 -9.66
N VAL A 39 2.93 -32.16 -8.39
CA VAL A 39 1.95 -32.54 -7.36
C VAL A 39 0.55 -32.08 -7.75
N ILE A 40 0.38 -30.85 -8.24
CA ILE A 40 -0.94 -30.36 -8.70
C ILE A 40 -1.44 -31.18 -9.90
N ARG A 41 -0.60 -31.41 -10.93
CA ARG A 41 -0.99 -32.22 -12.10
C ARG A 41 -1.48 -33.61 -11.72
N ARG A 42 -0.80 -34.26 -10.77
CA ARG A 42 -1.09 -35.65 -10.37
C ARG A 42 -2.29 -35.78 -9.44
N TYR A 43 -2.41 -34.91 -8.42
CA TYR A 43 -3.35 -35.10 -7.32
C TYR A 43 -4.59 -34.20 -7.40
N PHE A 44 -4.51 -33.05 -8.07
CA PHE A 44 -5.65 -32.14 -8.19
C PHE A 44 -6.86 -32.75 -8.90
N PRO A 45 -6.71 -33.55 -9.99
CA PRO A 45 -7.87 -34.13 -10.68
C PRO A 45 -8.74 -35.03 -9.79
N ASN A 46 -8.14 -35.81 -8.89
CA ASN A 46 -8.86 -36.82 -8.12
C ASN A 46 -9.26 -36.35 -6.71
N GLY A 47 -8.51 -35.42 -6.11
CA GLY A 47 -8.74 -34.99 -4.72
C GLY A 47 -8.71 -33.47 -4.49
N GLY A 48 -8.71 -32.68 -5.57
CA GLY A 48 -8.76 -31.22 -5.52
C GLY A 48 -7.61 -30.58 -4.74
N ALA A 49 -7.87 -29.40 -4.17
CA ALA A 49 -6.87 -28.65 -3.42
C ALA A 49 -6.43 -29.36 -2.13
N ALA A 50 -7.33 -30.11 -1.46
CA ALA A 50 -7.02 -30.80 -0.21
C ALA A 50 -5.96 -31.91 -0.41
N ALA A 51 -6.10 -32.73 -1.45
CA ALA A 51 -5.13 -33.78 -1.75
C ALA A 51 -3.75 -33.23 -2.17
N CYS A 52 -3.73 -32.05 -2.79
CA CYS A 52 -2.48 -31.34 -3.10
C CYS A 52 -1.84 -30.79 -1.83
N LEU A 53 -2.61 -30.12 -0.96
CA LEU A 53 -2.09 -29.52 0.28
C LEU A 53 -1.48 -30.54 1.23
N ALA A 54 -1.99 -31.77 1.27
CA ALA A 54 -1.38 -32.86 2.06
C ALA A 54 0.04 -33.25 1.59
N ARG A 55 0.45 -32.82 0.39
CA ARG A 55 1.74 -33.17 -0.25
C ARG A 55 2.56 -31.94 -0.64
N LEU A 56 1.98 -30.75 -0.52
CA LEU A 56 2.65 -29.49 -0.77
C LEU A 56 3.22 -28.94 0.54
N PRO A 57 4.25 -28.08 0.47
CA PRO A 57 4.79 -27.46 1.66
C PRO A 57 3.75 -26.55 2.37
N GLU A 58 3.87 -26.41 3.69
CA GLU A 58 2.89 -25.71 4.56
C GLU A 58 2.59 -24.26 4.17
N HIS A 59 3.50 -23.58 3.46
CA HIS A 59 3.30 -22.20 3.02
C HIS A 59 2.31 -22.08 1.84
N ARG A 60 1.86 -23.20 1.25
CA ARG A 60 0.87 -23.22 0.17
C ARG A 60 -0.54 -23.20 0.73
N THR A 61 -1.41 -22.45 0.05
CA THR A 61 -2.81 -22.29 0.43
C THR A 61 -3.73 -22.90 -0.62
N ALA A 62 -4.94 -23.28 -0.22
CA ALA A 62 -5.93 -23.84 -1.14
C ALA A 62 -6.21 -22.91 -2.33
N SER A 63 -6.31 -21.60 -2.08
CA SER A 63 -6.49 -20.59 -3.12
C SER A 63 -5.33 -20.56 -4.11
N GLY A 64 -4.09 -20.67 -3.61
CA GLY A 64 -2.91 -20.78 -4.45
C GLY A 64 -2.95 -22.02 -5.35
N VAL A 65 -3.34 -23.17 -4.80
CA VAL A 65 -3.49 -24.42 -5.58
C VAL A 65 -4.55 -24.27 -6.67
N TYR A 66 -5.72 -23.70 -6.39
CA TYR A 66 -6.75 -23.45 -7.41
C TYR A 66 -6.25 -22.51 -8.51
N GLY A 67 -5.57 -21.42 -8.13
CA GLY A 67 -4.98 -20.49 -9.09
C GLY A 67 -3.92 -21.16 -9.98
N GLN A 68 -3.08 -22.01 -9.40
CA GLN A 68 -2.05 -22.71 -10.14
C GLN A 68 -2.62 -23.85 -11.01
N ALA A 69 -3.59 -24.62 -10.52
CA ALA A 69 -4.30 -25.63 -11.32
C ALA A 69 -4.96 -24.99 -12.55
N LYS A 70 -5.58 -23.81 -12.39
CA LYS A 70 -6.13 -23.03 -13.51
C LYS A 70 -5.06 -22.64 -14.52
N LYS A 71 -3.88 -22.16 -14.09
CA LYS A 71 -2.76 -21.83 -14.98
C LYS A 71 -2.21 -23.06 -15.71
N LEU A 72 -2.18 -24.20 -15.04
CA LEU A 72 -1.73 -25.48 -15.61
C LEU A 72 -2.80 -26.18 -16.46
N GLY A 73 -4.02 -25.64 -16.54
CA GLY A 73 -5.15 -26.24 -17.27
C GLY A 73 -5.73 -27.51 -16.63
N VAL A 74 -5.38 -27.79 -15.37
CA VAL A 74 -5.80 -29.01 -14.67
C VAL A 74 -7.18 -28.79 -14.04
N LYS A 75 -8.12 -29.70 -14.33
CA LYS A 75 -9.49 -29.66 -13.79
C LYS A 75 -9.73 -30.85 -12.87
N GLY A 76 -10.58 -30.66 -11.86
CA GLY A 76 -11.09 -31.77 -11.04
C GLY A 76 -11.97 -32.69 -11.88
N LYS A 77 -11.84 -34.00 -11.70
CA LYS A 77 -12.74 -35.02 -12.28
C LYS A 77 -14.07 -35.12 -11.54
N ALA A 78 -14.12 -34.65 -10.29
CA ALA A 78 -15.36 -34.59 -9.55
C ALA A 78 -16.35 -33.68 -10.27
N ALA A 79 -17.53 -34.21 -10.59
CA ALA A 79 -18.65 -33.39 -11.01
C ALA A 79 -18.87 -32.30 -9.95
N PRO A 80 -19.11 -31.04 -10.35
CA PRO A 80 -19.44 -30.00 -9.38
C PRO A 80 -20.60 -30.50 -8.52
N ALA A 81 -20.46 -30.40 -7.20
CA ALA A 81 -21.51 -30.78 -6.27
C ALA A 81 -22.83 -30.18 -6.76
N GLU A 82 -23.88 -31.02 -6.79
CA GLU A 82 -25.18 -30.59 -7.25
C GLU A 82 -25.59 -29.33 -6.51
N ARG A 83 -25.91 -28.27 -7.26
CA ARG A 83 -26.29 -26.97 -6.68
C ARG A 83 -27.66 -27.13 -6.03
N ARG A 84 -27.68 -27.56 -4.77
CA ARG A 84 -28.90 -27.64 -3.97
C ARG A 84 -29.48 -26.23 -3.81
N ARG A 85 -30.67 -26.01 -4.35
CA ARG A 85 -31.43 -24.78 -4.13
C ARG A 85 -32.02 -24.84 -2.73
N HIS A 86 -31.69 -23.88 -1.89
CA HIS A 86 -32.34 -23.71 -0.59
C HIS A 86 -33.71 -23.07 -0.81
N LEU A 87 -34.76 -23.84 -0.54
CA LEU A 87 -36.15 -23.40 -0.67
C LEU A 87 -36.52 -22.54 0.54
N ALA A 88 -37.21 -21.44 0.28
CA ALA A 88 -37.83 -20.63 1.33
C ALA A 88 -39.25 -21.16 1.55
N THR A 89 -39.45 -21.91 2.63
CA THR A 89 -40.79 -22.33 3.06
C THR A 89 -41.31 -21.36 4.13
N PRO A 90 -42.65 -21.16 4.24
CA PRO A 90 -43.23 -20.29 5.26
C PRO A 90 -42.81 -20.65 6.70
N GLU A 91 -42.68 -21.94 7.01
CA GLU A 91 -42.29 -22.44 8.33
C GLU A 91 -40.82 -22.09 8.65
N LEU A 92 -39.95 -22.14 7.64
CA LEU A 92 -38.56 -21.71 7.79
C LEU A 92 -38.46 -20.20 7.99
N ASP A 93 -39.30 -19.41 7.32
CA ASP A 93 -39.33 -17.96 7.51
C ASP A 93 -39.80 -17.58 8.92
N GLU A 94 -40.79 -18.29 9.49
CA GLU A 94 -41.19 -18.08 10.89
C GLU A 94 -40.04 -18.41 11.85
N ARG A 95 -39.37 -19.55 11.66
CA ARG A 95 -38.18 -19.88 12.46
C ARG A 95 -37.06 -18.85 12.32
N ILE A 96 -36.90 -18.25 11.14
CA ILE A 96 -35.96 -17.15 10.92
C ILE A 96 -36.39 -15.90 11.70
N ARG A 97 -37.69 -15.55 11.70
CA ARG A 97 -38.22 -14.41 12.47
C ARG A 97 -38.01 -14.60 13.96
N ASP A 98 -38.32 -15.78 14.49
CA ASP A 98 -38.12 -16.13 15.90
C ASP A 98 -36.66 -16.06 16.29
N GLY A 99 -35.80 -16.77 15.56
CA GLY A 99 -34.37 -16.78 15.83
C GLY A 99 -33.70 -15.42 15.64
N TRP A 100 -34.29 -14.53 14.84
CA TRP A 100 -33.86 -13.14 14.69
C TRP A 100 -34.29 -12.25 15.86
N ARG A 101 -35.50 -12.45 16.42
CA ARG A 101 -35.98 -11.72 17.62
C ARG A 101 -35.12 -11.99 18.85
N GLU A 102 -34.69 -13.23 19.03
CA GLU A 102 -33.82 -13.66 20.13
C GLU A 102 -32.34 -13.33 19.87
N LEU A 103 -32.01 -12.84 18.68
CA LEU A 103 -30.62 -12.65 18.28
C LEU A 103 -30.01 -11.42 18.95
N ASP A 104 -28.94 -11.62 19.71
CA ASP A 104 -28.09 -10.50 20.11
C ASP A 104 -27.32 -9.93 18.91
N SER A 105 -27.86 -8.84 18.37
CA SER A 105 -27.30 -8.08 17.25
C SER A 105 -25.90 -7.50 17.50
N ARG A 106 -25.47 -7.35 18.78
CA ARG A 106 -24.15 -6.81 19.13
C ARG A 106 -23.06 -7.88 19.10
N ARG A 107 -23.44 -9.17 19.19
CA ARG A 107 -22.48 -10.27 19.22
C ARG A 107 -22.00 -10.64 17.82
N LYS A 108 -20.69 -10.50 17.60
CA LYS A 108 -20.04 -10.96 16.38
C LYS A 108 -20.25 -12.47 16.21
N GLY A 109 -20.76 -12.88 15.06
CA GLY A 109 -21.01 -14.30 14.74
C GLY A 109 -22.43 -14.79 15.01
N ALA A 110 -23.30 -14.00 15.65
CA ALA A 110 -24.66 -14.44 15.98
C ALA A 110 -25.47 -14.94 14.77
N VAL A 111 -25.35 -14.26 13.63
CA VAL A 111 -26.00 -14.69 12.37
C VAL A 111 -25.45 -16.02 11.85
N ALA A 112 -24.18 -16.32 12.08
CA ALA A 112 -23.59 -17.60 11.71
C ALA A 112 -24.13 -18.74 12.59
N ASP A 113 -24.29 -18.50 13.89
CA ASP A 113 -24.87 -19.47 14.82
C ASP A 113 -26.36 -19.72 14.53
N LEU A 114 -27.11 -18.67 14.16
CA LEU A 114 -28.48 -18.83 13.70
C LEU A 114 -28.55 -19.66 12.41
N ALA A 115 -27.65 -19.41 11.45
CA ALA A 115 -27.56 -20.18 10.22
C ALA A 115 -27.27 -21.68 10.51
N ALA A 116 -26.36 -21.96 11.44
CA ALA A 116 -26.04 -23.32 11.87
C ALA A 116 -27.25 -24.03 12.51
N ARG A 117 -27.96 -23.36 13.43
CA ARG A 117 -29.18 -23.89 14.08
C ARG A 117 -30.30 -24.19 13.08
N LEU A 118 -30.44 -23.35 12.06
CA LEU A 118 -31.44 -23.52 11.00
C LEU A 118 -30.97 -24.46 9.88
N GLN A 119 -29.73 -24.97 9.95
CA GLN A 119 -29.11 -25.84 8.95
C GLN A 119 -29.11 -25.23 7.52
N VAL A 120 -28.95 -23.91 7.44
CA VAL A 120 -28.86 -23.18 6.17
C VAL A 120 -27.50 -22.47 6.05
N PRO A 121 -26.99 -22.24 4.83
CA PRO A 121 -25.76 -21.46 4.68
C PRO A 121 -25.95 -20.01 5.12
N ARG A 122 -24.95 -19.46 5.82
CA ARG A 122 -24.96 -18.05 6.29
C ARG A 122 -25.30 -17.05 5.18
N TRP A 123 -24.72 -17.24 3.99
CA TRP A 123 -24.97 -16.33 2.86
C TRP A 123 -26.43 -16.35 2.41
N TRP A 124 -27.08 -17.52 2.45
CA TRP A 124 -28.48 -17.68 2.06
C TRP A 124 -29.39 -17.06 3.11
N LEU A 125 -29.11 -17.32 4.39
CA LEU A 125 -29.83 -16.68 5.51
C LEU A 125 -29.70 -15.15 5.44
N SER A 126 -28.50 -14.61 5.22
CA SER A 126 -28.32 -13.15 5.06
C SER A 126 -29.17 -12.58 3.93
N LYS A 127 -29.24 -13.27 2.79
CA LYS A 127 -30.10 -12.87 1.66
C LYS A 127 -31.59 -12.95 2.04
N ARG A 128 -32.00 -14.00 2.75
CA ARG A 128 -33.40 -14.18 3.17
C ARG A 128 -33.81 -13.15 4.21
N LEU A 129 -32.97 -12.85 5.19
CA LEU A 129 -33.16 -11.77 6.17
C LEU A 129 -33.40 -10.43 5.47
N THR A 130 -32.60 -10.09 4.43
CA THR A 130 -32.85 -8.89 3.62
C THR A 130 -34.20 -8.91 2.93
N ALA A 131 -34.59 -10.05 2.33
CA ALA A 131 -35.90 -10.18 1.68
C ALA A 131 -37.08 -10.09 2.67
N LEU A 132 -36.90 -10.57 3.90
CA LEU A 132 -37.89 -10.49 4.98
C LEU A 132 -37.86 -9.14 5.73
N GLY A 133 -36.96 -8.21 5.38
CA GLY A 133 -36.79 -6.93 6.07
C GLY A 133 -36.12 -7.03 7.45
N LEU A 134 -35.59 -8.21 7.82
CA LEU A 134 -34.96 -8.52 9.10
C LEU A 134 -33.47 -8.18 9.08
N THR A 135 -33.11 -6.96 8.70
CA THR A 135 -31.71 -6.51 8.66
C THR A 135 -31.46 -5.39 9.64
N ILE A 136 -30.33 -5.45 10.34
CA ILE A 136 -29.85 -4.32 11.14
C ILE A 136 -29.55 -3.18 10.16
N ARG A 137 -30.23 -2.05 10.34
CA ARG A 137 -29.98 -0.84 9.55
C ARG A 137 -28.53 -0.41 9.80
N HIS A 138 -27.68 -0.51 8.78
CA HIS A 138 -26.35 0.07 8.84
C HIS A 138 -26.48 1.58 9.06
N LYS A 139 -25.88 2.12 10.13
CA LYS A 139 -25.83 3.57 10.36
C LYS A 139 -24.93 4.17 9.28
N LYS A 140 -25.52 4.77 8.26
CA LYS A 140 -24.78 5.48 7.22
C LYS A 140 -23.97 6.59 7.89
N GLU A 141 -22.68 6.67 7.57
CA GLU A 141 -21.86 7.78 8.04
C GLU A 141 -22.48 9.11 7.58
N PRO A 142 -22.39 10.18 8.40
CA PRO A 142 -22.82 11.50 7.99
C PRO A 142 -22.19 11.91 6.64
N PRO A 143 -22.89 12.68 5.79
CA PRO A 143 -22.28 13.26 4.61
C PRO A 143 -21.06 14.11 4.98
N TRP A 144 -20.12 14.27 4.05
CA TRP A 144 -18.96 15.15 4.26
C TRP A 144 -19.41 16.60 4.29
N THR A 145 -18.92 17.34 5.28
CA THR A 145 -19.19 18.78 5.43
C THR A 145 -18.12 19.61 4.73
N ALA A 146 -18.44 20.87 4.40
CA ALA A 146 -17.47 21.79 3.82
C ALA A 146 -16.27 22.06 4.76
N ALA A 147 -16.48 22.03 6.08
CA ALA A 147 -15.41 22.17 7.07
C ALA A 147 -14.44 20.97 7.04
N GLU A 148 -14.97 19.75 6.88
CA GLU A 148 -14.15 18.56 6.71
C GLU A 148 -13.34 18.62 5.41
N ASP A 149 -13.95 19.06 4.30
CA ASP A 149 -13.24 19.23 3.03
C ASP A 149 -12.16 20.31 3.11
N ALA A 150 -12.39 21.40 3.86
CA ALA A 150 -11.36 22.41 4.12
C ALA A 150 -10.20 21.83 4.96
N LEU A 151 -10.51 20.97 5.94
CA LEU A 151 -9.50 20.29 6.75
C LEU A 151 -8.68 19.27 5.93
N MET A 152 -9.29 18.63 4.93
CA MET A 152 -8.60 17.69 4.03
C MET A 152 -7.37 18.31 3.34
N ALA A 153 -7.42 19.59 2.98
CA ALA A 153 -6.31 20.29 2.32
C ALA A 153 -5.09 20.47 3.25
N LYS A 154 -5.31 20.51 4.57
CA LYS A 154 -4.26 20.69 5.59
C LYS A 154 -3.82 19.38 6.23
N ALA A 155 -4.62 18.32 6.08
CA ALA A 155 -4.37 17.05 6.70
C ALA A 155 -3.12 16.35 6.13
N PRO A 156 -2.34 15.63 6.96
CA PRO A 156 -1.20 14.85 6.48
C PRO A 156 -1.68 13.57 5.77
N LEU A 157 -2.23 13.70 4.56
CA LEU A 157 -2.88 12.61 3.81
C LEU A 157 -1.94 11.44 3.44
N HIS A 158 -0.63 11.65 3.55
CA HIS A 158 0.39 10.61 3.39
C HIS A 158 0.50 9.68 4.62
N GLN A 159 -0.06 10.07 5.77
CA GLN A 159 -0.14 9.31 7.01
C GLN A 159 -1.62 9.26 7.47
N PRO A 160 -2.42 8.31 6.97
CA PRO A 160 -3.87 8.32 7.12
C PRO A 160 -4.32 8.18 8.59
N ASP A 161 -3.54 7.51 9.44
CA ASP A 161 -3.84 7.42 10.87
C ASP A 161 -3.66 8.77 11.60
N LYS A 162 -2.63 9.55 11.22
CA LYS A 162 -2.44 10.90 11.76
C LYS A 162 -3.48 11.87 11.22
N ALA A 163 -3.88 11.72 9.95
CA ALA A 163 -4.99 12.48 9.40
C ALA A 163 -6.29 12.18 10.19
N ALA A 164 -6.56 10.91 10.52
CA ALA A 164 -7.71 10.55 11.34
C ALA A 164 -7.62 11.08 12.78
N ALA A 165 -6.42 11.15 13.37
CA ALA A 165 -6.20 11.80 14.66
C ALA A 165 -6.51 13.31 14.58
N MET A 166 -5.98 14.00 13.57
CA MET A 166 -6.26 15.42 13.32
C MET A 166 -7.77 15.67 13.12
N PHE A 167 -8.47 14.83 12.36
CA PHE A 167 -9.92 14.94 12.20
C PHE A 167 -10.65 14.81 13.55
N ARG A 168 -10.23 13.86 14.40
CA ARG A 168 -10.82 13.67 15.73
C ARG A 168 -10.58 14.87 16.65
N GLU A 169 -9.39 15.47 16.61
CA GLU A 169 -9.07 16.71 17.35
C GLU A 169 -9.97 17.87 16.93
N HIS A 170 -10.36 17.92 15.65
CA HIS A 170 -11.29 18.91 15.11
C HIS A 170 -12.77 18.51 15.28
N GLY A 171 -13.07 17.47 16.05
CA GLY A 171 -14.44 17.01 16.33
C GLY A 171 -15.06 16.10 15.26
N PHE A 172 -14.33 15.75 14.21
CA PHE A 172 -14.81 14.90 13.11
C PHE A 172 -14.41 13.44 13.31
N GLN A 173 -15.40 12.55 13.36
CA GLN A 173 -15.15 11.11 13.49
C GLN A 173 -15.09 10.45 12.11
N ARG A 174 -13.92 10.52 11.45
CA ARG A 174 -13.67 9.86 10.16
C ARG A 174 -12.61 8.77 10.29
N SER A 175 -12.88 7.63 9.66
CA SER A 175 -11.90 6.54 9.60
C SER A 175 -10.74 6.90 8.65
N PRO A 176 -9.54 6.34 8.85
CA PRO A 176 -8.41 6.52 7.93
C PRO A 176 -8.77 6.18 6.47
N THR A 177 -9.59 5.14 6.28
CA THR A 177 -10.07 4.73 4.95
C THR A 177 -11.03 5.76 4.34
N ALA A 178 -11.97 6.30 5.12
CA ALA A 178 -12.90 7.32 4.65
C ALA A 178 -12.15 8.58 4.19
N ILE A 179 -11.12 8.99 4.94
CA ILE A 179 -10.24 10.12 4.60
C ILE A 179 -9.51 9.86 3.28
N VAL A 180 -8.90 8.68 3.10
CA VAL A 180 -8.21 8.33 1.85
C VAL A 180 -9.16 8.32 0.65
N VAL A 181 -10.36 7.77 0.80
CA VAL A 181 -11.38 7.75 -0.25
C VAL A 181 -11.85 9.16 -0.59
N ARG A 182 -12.05 10.02 0.43
CA ARG A 182 -12.43 11.41 0.21
C ARG A 182 -11.31 12.20 -0.47
N ALA A 183 -10.06 12.04 -0.05
CA ALA A 183 -8.89 12.68 -0.68
C ALA A 183 -8.85 12.39 -2.18
N LYS A 184 -9.07 11.12 -2.56
CA LYS A 184 -9.12 10.71 -3.96
C LYS A 184 -10.28 11.38 -4.72
N ARG A 185 -11.44 11.57 -4.09
CA ARG A 185 -12.61 12.22 -4.73
C ARG A 185 -12.46 13.72 -4.87
N LEU A 186 -11.67 14.35 -4.00
CA LEU A 186 -11.30 15.76 -4.08
C LEU A 186 -10.02 16.00 -4.91
N ASP A 187 -9.49 14.94 -5.54
CA ASP A 187 -8.23 14.96 -6.30
C ASP A 187 -7.02 15.55 -5.53
N LEU A 188 -7.00 15.33 -4.21
CA LEU A 188 -5.91 15.81 -3.36
C LEU A 188 -4.71 14.86 -3.42
N SER A 189 -3.54 15.44 -3.67
CA SER A 189 -2.27 14.71 -3.62
C SER A 189 -2.04 14.18 -2.20
N ARG A 190 -1.82 12.87 -2.10
CA ARG A 190 -1.39 12.20 -0.86
C ARG A 190 0.12 12.10 -0.73
N ARG A 191 0.87 12.76 -1.63
CA ARG A 191 2.33 12.86 -1.48
C ARG A 191 2.60 13.79 -0.30
N ALA A 192 3.68 13.53 0.45
CA ALA A 192 4.08 14.45 1.49
C ALA A 192 4.45 15.80 0.84
N ALA A 193 3.61 16.82 1.04
CA ALA A 193 4.00 18.20 0.81
C ALA A 193 5.03 18.53 1.89
N ARG A 194 6.29 18.71 1.50
CA ARG A 194 7.36 19.08 2.42
C ARG A 194 7.86 20.46 2.04
N PRO A 195 8.12 21.33 3.02
CA PRO A 195 8.73 22.63 2.75
C PRO A 195 10.19 22.48 2.27
N GLU A 196 10.87 21.39 2.63
CA GLU A 196 12.25 21.12 2.21
C GLU A 196 12.34 20.48 0.82
N TYR A 197 13.38 20.86 0.08
CA TYR A 197 13.71 20.24 -1.20
C TYR A 197 14.56 18.99 -1.00
N SER A 198 14.23 17.94 -1.75
CA SER A 198 15.18 16.85 -1.99
C SER A 198 16.32 17.32 -2.90
N ALA A 199 17.49 16.67 -2.81
CA ALA A 199 18.61 16.92 -3.72
C ALA A 199 18.19 16.82 -5.21
N THR A 200 17.28 15.90 -5.54
CA THR A 200 16.74 15.77 -6.90
C THR A 200 15.86 16.97 -7.29
N LYS A 201 15.03 17.47 -6.38
CA LYS A 201 14.21 18.66 -6.64
C LYS A 201 15.09 19.91 -6.77
N ALA A 202 16.06 20.09 -5.88
CA ALA A 202 17.03 21.18 -5.96
C ALA A 202 17.82 21.15 -7.28
N ALA A 203 18.28 19.96 -7.70
CA ALA A 203 19.00 19.79 -8.96
C ALA A 203 18.13 20.13 -10.18
N SER A 204 16.85 19.72 -10.17
CA SER A 204 15.88 20.11 -11.20
C SER A 204 15.68 21.62 -11.28
N ILE A 205 15.64 22.33 -10.14
CA ILE A 205 15.50 23.80 -10.11
C ILE A 205 16.75 24.44 -10.73
N LEU A 206 17.93 23.99 -10.34
CA LEU A 206 19.23 24.52 -10.80
C LEU A 206 19.63 24.06 -12.22
N GLY A 207 18.89 23.15 -12.85
CA GLY A 207 19.24 22.61 -14.17
C GLY A 207 20.49 21.73 -14.19
N VAL A 208 20.81 21.09 -13.07
CA VAL A 208 22.02 20.27 -12.86
C VAL A 208 21.65 18.82 -12.49
N ASP A 209 22.66 17.94 -12.46
CA ASP A 209 22.47 16.57 -11.99
C ASP A 209 22.37 16.50 -10.45
N SER A 210 21.60 15.53 -9.94
CA SER A 210 21.44 15.33 -8.49
C SER A 210 22.75 15.07 -7.74
N LYS A 211 23.77 14.49 -8.39
CA LYS A 211 25.11 14.29 -7.82
C LYS A 211 25.86 15.60 -7.64
N PHE A 212 25.64 16.59 -8.51
CA PHE A 212 26.24 17.91 -8.37
C PHE A 212 25.79 18.57 -7.05
N VAL A 213 24.48 18.58 -6.78
CA VAL A 213 23.93 19.11 -5.53
C VAL A 213 24.42 18.30 -4.33
N THR A 214 24.40 16.97 -4.43
CA THR A 214 24.84 16.09 -3.34
C THR A 214 26.33 16.31 -3.02
N ALA A 215 27.18 16.55 -4.02
CA ALA A 215 28.59 16.86 -3.80
C ALA A 215 28.78 18.15 -2.98
N ARG A 216 27.97 19.19 -3.22
CA ARG A 216 28.00 20.46 -2.47
C ARG A 216 27.51 20.31 -1.03
N ILE A 217 26.56 19.42 -0.81
CA ILE A 217 26.12 19.06 0.54
C ILE A 217 27.25 18.35 1.28
N LEU A 218 27.89 17.38 0.62
CA LEU A 218 28.98 16.60 1.22
C LEU A 218 30.26 17.43 1.44
N SER A 219 30.52 18.45 0.63
CA SER A 219 31.62 19.42 0.85
C SER A 219 31.31 20.46 1.92
N GLY A 220 30.07 20.54 2.40
CA GLY A 220 29.62 21.52 3.39
C GLY A 220 29.27 22.89 2.83
N GLU A 221 29.34 23.08 1.50
CA GLU A 221 28.98 24.33 0.83
C GLU A 221 27.47 24.60 0.85
N LEU A 222 26.66 23.54 0.83
CA LEU A 222 25.20 23.62 0.89
C LEU A 222 24.67 22.93 2.16
N PRO A 223 24.13 23.70 3.14
CA PRO A 223 23.53 23.12 4.33
C PRO A 223 22.32 22.23 4.00
N ALA A 224 22.32 20.99 4.50
CA ALA A 224 21.20 20.07 4.40
C ALA A 224 21.21 19.05 5.53
N ALA A 225 20.03 18.57 5.92
CA ALA A 225 19.90 17.48 6.88
C ALA A 225 19.58 16.16 6.16
N LYS A 226 19.97 15.02 6.74
CA LYS A 226 19.44 13.74 6.26
C LYS A 226 18.01 13.56 6.74
N ARG A 227 17.13 13.17 5.82
CA ARG A 227 15.74 12.86 6.11
C ARG A 227 15.65 11.65 7.04
N GLU A 228 14.79 11.73 8.04
CA GLU A 228 14.39 10.56 8.84
C GLU A 228 13.46 9.65 8.03
N ASP A 229 14.05 8.89 7.12
CA ASP A 229 13.39 7.83 6.38
C ASP A 229 14.00 6.46 6.71
N ARG A 230 13.31 5.39 6.31
CA ARG A 230 13.80 4.02 6.50
C ARG A 230 14.66 3.55 5.32
N ARG A 231 15.33 4.46 4.60
CA ARG A 231 16.17 4.10 3.44
C ARG A 231 17.57 3.72 3.89
N LEU A 232 18.13 2.72 3.21
CA LEU A 232 19.47 2.21 3.47
C LEU A 232 20.51 2.88 2.59
N ALA A 233 21.79 2.82 2.98
CA ALA A 233 22.92 3.28 2.16
C ALA A 233 22.89 2.65 0.75
N GLN A 234 22.51 1.37 0.64
CA GLN A 234 22.37 0.65 -0.63
C GLN A 234 21.22 1.14 -1.52
N GLN A 235 20.20 1.77 -0.94
CA GLN A 235 19.08 2.38 -1.66
C GLN A 235 19.39 3.83 -2.07
N GLY A 236 20.67 4.21 -2.07
CA GLY A 236 21.14 5.59 -2.25
C GLY A 236 21.14 6.42 -0.97
N GLY A 237 20.90 5.80 0.19
CA GLY A 237 20.77 6.48 1.48
C GLY A 237 19.44 7.22 1.65
N SER A 238 19.26 7.80 2.83
CA SER A 238 18.18 8.74 3.09
C SER A 238 18.28 9.96 2.19
N ALA A 239 17.13 10.48 1.77
CA ALA A 239 17.10 11.71 1.00
C ALA A 239 17.67 12.88 1.82
N TRP A 240 18.22 13.89 1.15
CA TRP A 240 18.59 15.16 1.79
C TRP A 240 17.37 16.07 1.88
N ASP A 241 17.22 16.76 3.00
CA ASP A 241 16.27 17.84 3.21
C ASP A 241 17.04 19.16 3.20
N ILE A 242 16.91 19.89 2.09
CA ILE A 242 17.54 21.19 1.83
C ILE A 242 16.49 22.27 2.05
N LYS A 243 16.75 23.22 2.95
CA LYS A 243 15.82 24.34 3.15
C LYS A 243 15.85 25.25 1.92
N PRO A 244 14.71 25.75 1.40
CA PRO A 244 14.69 26.66 0.27
C PRO A 244 15.59 27.90 0.46
N ALA A 245 15.64 28.43 1.68
CA ALA A 245 16.49 29.58 2.02
C ALA A 245 17.99 29.29 1.87
N ASP A 246 18.42 28.07 2.22
CA ASP A 246 19.83 27.67 2.14
C ASP A 246 20.23 27.46 0.67
N LEU A 247 19.36 26.84 -0.13
CA LEU A 247 19.56 26.67 -1.57
C LEU A 247 19.60 28.02 -2.29
N ARG A 248 18.72 28.96 -1.91
CA ARG A 248 18.70 30.33 -2.43
C ARG A 248 20.02 31.05 -2.14
N ARG A 249 20.47 31.06 -0.88
CA ARG A 249 21.73 31.71 -0.50
C ARG A 249 22.91 31.16 -1.30
N TRP A 250 22.97 29.84 -1.44
CA TRP A 250 24.02 29.19 -2.22
C TRP A 250 23.95 29.58 -3.71
N ALA A 251 22.76 29.58 -4.31
CA ALA A 251 22.58 29.90 -5.73
C ALA A 251 22.96 31.36 -6.06
N ILE A 252 22.63 32.31 -5.16
CA ILE A 252 23.02 33.72 -5.32
C ILE A 252 24.54 33.88 -5.23
N ALA A 253 25.17 33.20 -4.27
CA ALA A 253 26.61 33.27 -4.07
C ALA A 253 27.43 32.58 -5.19
N ASN A 254 26.82 31.66 -5.95
CA ASN A 254 27.48 30.84 -6.98
C ASN A 254 26.74 30.92 -8.33
N ILE A 255 26.20 32.09 -8.66
CA ILE A 255 25.36 32.28 -9.85
C ILE A 255 26.13 32.02 -11.15
N ASP A 256 27.42 32.28 -11.14
CA ASP A 256 28.38 32.05 -12.22
C ASP A 256 28.57 30.56 -12.55
N VAL A 257 28.40 29.69 -11.56
CA VAL A 257 28.51 28.23 -11.72
C VAL A 257 27.23 27.62 -12.31
N ILE A 258 26.11 28.34 -12.26
CA ILE A 258 24.79 27.86 -12.69
C ILE A 258 24.54 28.24 -14.15
N ASP A 259 24.36 27.25 -15.03
CA ASP A 259 23.94 27.50 -16.42
C ASP A 259 22.46 27.87 -16.47
N LEU A 260 22.17 29.18 -16.46
CA LEU A 260 20.83 29.75 -16.50
C LEU A 260 19.99 29.34 -17.74
N ARG A 261 20.60 28.72 -18.76
CA ARG A 261 19.85 28.19 -19.91
C ARG A 261 19.19 26.85 -19.60
N LYS A 262 19.69 26.12 -18.60
CA LYS A 262 19.23 24.76 -18.22
C LYS A 262 18.35 24.75 -16.99
N VAL A 263 18.30 25.83 -16.22
CA VAL A 263 17.46 25.95 -15.02
C VAL A 263 15.99 25.78 -15.37
N ASP A 264 15.22 25.24 -14.43
CA ASP A 264 13.77 25.32 -14.50
C ASP A 264 13.36 26.76 -14.18
N LYS A 265 13.09 27.55 -15.22
CA LYS A 265 12.99 29.01 -15.16
C LYS A 265 12.02 29.49 -14.08
N VAL A 266 10.83 28.89 -13.99
CA VAL A 266 9.78 29.35 -13.05
C VAL A 266 10.16 29.03 -11.60
N PRO A 267 10.47 27.77 -11.23
CA PRO A 267 10.94 27.46 -9.88
C PRO A 267 12.25 28.16 -9.49
N PHE A 268 13.15 28.40 -10.44
CA PHE A 268 14.41 29.11 -10.17
C PHE A 268 14.15 30.58 -9.83
N VAL A 269 13.31 31.27 -10.60
CA VAL A 269 12.92 32.66 -10.28
C VAL A 269 12.20 32.73 -8.94
N LEU A 270 11.26 31.81 -8.66
CA LEU A 270 10.57 31.73 -7.36
C LEU A 270 11.55 31.52 -6.20
N LEU A 271 12.57 30.66 -6.39
CA LEU A 271 13.63 30.44 -5.42
C LEU A 271 14.42 31.74 -5.14
N ILE A 272 14.83 32.46 -6.19
CA ILE A 272 15.61 33.70 -6.06
C ILE A 272 14.79 34.84 -5.46
N ALA A 273 13.52 34.97 -5.86
CA ALA A 273 12.57 35.93 -5.33
C ALA A 273 12.21 35.66 -3.86
N GLY A 274 12.35 34.40 -3.40
CA GLY A 274 11.96 33.97 -2.06
C GLY A 274 10.48 33.63 -1.93
N GLU A 275 9.75 33.52 -3.04
CA GLU A 275 8.30 33.26 -3.09
C GLU A 275 7.94 31.75 -3.10
N GLY A 276 8.86 30.91 -2.63
CA GLY A 276 8.75 29.44 -2.71
C GLY A 276 8.72 28.69 -1.37
N THR A 277 8.32 29.37 -0.28
CA THR A 277 8.13 28.77 1.06
C THR A 277 6.68 28.37 1.32
#